data_AF-A0A971X1D2-F1
#
_entry.id   AF-A0A971X1D2-F1
#
_cell.length_a   1.000
_cell.length_b   1.000
_cell.length_c   1.000
_cell.angle_alpha   90.00
_cell.angle_beta   90.00
_cell.angle_gamma   90.00
#
_symmetry.space_group_name_H-M   'P 1'
#
loop_
_entity.id
_entity.type
_entity.pdbx_description
1 polymer ?
#
loop_
_entity_poly.entity_id
_entity_poly.type
_entity_poly.pdbx_seq_one_letter_code
_entity_poly.pdbx_strand_id
1 'polypeptide(L)'
;MSWEIKLDAEYVDYVCCEKNHLTQHISRVDRKRYSEPSSCYQEPDNDVMEDTYRADSDHGVFEWVVIARRTGFNAYADIDDVSQIKVPEKCEVSMPPAFSIRES
;
A
#
# COMPACT_ATOMS: atom_id res chain seq x y z
N MET A 1 -9.05 -18.93 5.41
CA MET A 1 -8.64 -18.30 4.14
C MET A 1 -7.64 -17.22 4.47
N SER A 2 -6.45 -17.34 3.88
CA SER A 2 -5.36 -16.38 4.06
C SER A 2 -5.42 -15.37 2.93
N TRP A 3 -5.23 -14.09 3.23
CA TRP A 3 -5.29 -13.03 2.23
C TRP A 3 -4.02 -12.18 2.31
N GLU A 4 -3.67 -11.50 1.22
CA GLU A 4 -2.50 -10.64 1.14
C GLU A 4 -2.74 -9.42 0.25
N ILE A 5 -2.10 -8.30 0.60
CA ILE A 5 -1.95 -7.15 -0.30
C ILE A 5 -0.99 -7.56 -1.42
N LYS A 6 -1.45 -7.40 -2.66
CA LYS A 6 -0.70 -7.56 -3.89
C LYS A 6 -0.43 -6.19 -4.49
N LEU A 7 0.82 -5.94 -4.81
CA LEU A 7 1.23 -4.80 -5.61
C LEU A 7 1.07 -5.17 -7.10
N ASP A 8 0.36 -4.34 -7.86
CA ASP A 8 0.09 -4.56 -9.29
C ASP A 8 0.97 -3.70 -10.21
N ALA A 9 1.76 -2.78 -9.65
CA ALA A 9 2.72 -1.96 -10.37
C ALA A 9 4.15 -2.40 -10.06
N GLU A 10 5.01 -2.52 -11.07
CA GLU A 10 6.44 -2.82 -10.86
C GLU A 10 7.25 -1.56 -10.54
N TYR A 11 6.81 -0.41 -11.03
CA TYR A 11 7.47 0.89 -10.94
C TYR A 11 6.43 2.03 -10.96
N VAL A 12 6.86 3.22 -10.59
CA VAL A 12 6.06 4.45 -10.61
C VAL A 12 6.71 5.50 -11.50
N ASP A 13 5.91 6.12 -12.36
CA ASP A 13 6.25 7.33 -13.11
C ASP A 13 6.15 8.57 -12.21
N TYR A 14 7.17 9.42 -12.29
CA TYR A 14 7.20 10.69 -11.56
C TYR A 14 7.79 11.80 -12.41
N VAL A 15 7.38 13.03 -12.11
CA VAL A 15 7.92 14.25 -12.70
C VAL A 15 8.86 14.87 -11.69
N CYS A 16 10.08 15.22 -12.08
CA CYS A 16 10.98 16.01 -11.25
C CYS A 16 11.75 16.99 -12.14
N CYS A 17 11.87 18.26 -11.70
CA CYS A 17 12.50 19.32 -12.50
C CYS A 17 11.93 19.41 -13.93
N GLU A 18 10.60 19.31 -14.08
CA GLU A 18 9.87 19.36 -15.36
C GLU A 18 10.18 18.21 -16.34
N LYS A 19 10.79 17.12 -15.86
CA LYS A 19 11.10 15.92 -16.66
C LYS A 19 10.45 14.68 -16.07
N ASN A 20 10.05 13.77 -16.95
CA ASN A 20 9.49 12.47 -16.55
C ASN A 20 10.62 11.46 -16.28
N HIS A 21 10.44 10.68 -15.23
CA HIS A 21 11.38 9.69 -14.75
C HIS A 21 10.64 8.44 -14.26
N LEU A 22 11.36 7.33 -14.22
CA LEU A 22 10.89 6.07 -13.64
C LEU A 22 11.63 5.81 -12.32
N THR A 23 10.92 5.30 -11.34
CA THR A 23 11.54 4.72 -10.15
C THR A 23 12.16 3.36 -10.47
N GLN A 24 13.03 2.87 -9.58
CA GLN A 24 13.42 1.47 -9.53
C GLN A 24 12.23 0.59 -9.12
N HIS A 25 12.41 -0.72 -9.14
CA HIS A 25 11.38 -1.68 -8.77
C HIS A 25 10.83 -1.41 -7.37
N ILE A 26 9.50 -1.32 -7.24
CA ILE A 26 8.82 -1.12 -5.97
C ILE A 26 8.89 -2.43 -5.16
N SER A 27 9.34 -2.36 -3.92
CA SER A 27 9.43 -3.54 -3.06
C SER A 27 8.71 -3.29 -1.73
N ARG A 28 8.13 -4.36 -1.16
CA ARG A 28 7.61 -4.31 0.21
C ARG A 28 8.78 -4.35 1.19
N VAL A 29 8.86 -3.35 2.06
CA VAL A 29 9.94 -3.21 3.05
C VAL A 29 9.48 -3.53 4.48
N ASP A 30 8.19 -3.41 4.76
CA ASP A 30 7.62 -3.76 6.06
C ASP A 30 6.22 -4.36 5.92
N ARG A 31 5.82 -5.18 6.91
CA ARG A 31 4.48 -5.76 7.03
C ARG A 31 4.10 -5.90 8.49
N LYS A 32 2.96 -5.31 8.86
CA LYS A 32 2.32 -5.51 10.16
C LYS A 32 0.96 -6.16 9.97
N ARG A 33 0.63 -7.06 10.89
CA ARG A 33 -0.70 -7.68 11.00
C ARG A 33 -1.17 -7.59 12.43
N TYR A 34 -2.39 -7.14 12.62
CA TYR A 34 -2.98 -6.98 13.94
C TYR A 34 -4.50 -7.04 13.86
N SER A 35 -5.14 -7.21 15.01
CA SER A 35 -6.60 -7.24 15.12
C SER A 35 -7.11 -5.97 15.79
N GLU A 36 -8.21 -5.43 15.29
CA GLU A 36 -8.91 -4.28 15.87
C GLU A 36 -10.35 -4.67 16.24
N PRO A 37 -10.92 -4.14 17.32
CA PRO A 37 -12.32 -4.40 17.66
C PRO A 37 -13.27 -4.06 16.49
N SER A 38 -14.24 -4.92 16.21
CA SER A 38 -15.32 -4.56 15.29
C SER A 38 -16.15 -3.40 15.88
N SER A 39 -16.68 -2.55 14.99
CA SER A 39 -17.60 -1.46 15.36
C SER A 39 -19.00 -1.96 15.72
N CYS A 40 -19.31 -3.23 15.44
CA CYS A 40 -20.61 -3.85 15.69
C CYS A 40 -20.62 -4.70 16.96
N TYR A 41 -21.78 -4.76 17.62
CA TYR A 41 -21.96 -5.54 18.83
C TYR A 41 -21.82 -7.04 18.57
N GLN A 42 -20.88 -7.70 19.27
CA GLN A 42 -20.59 -9.15 19.20
C GLN A 42 -20.04 -9.67 17.88
N GLU A 43 -19.56 -8.81 16.99
CA GLU A 43 -18.84 -9.27 15.81
C GLU A 43 -17.39 -9.67 16.14
N PRO A 44 -16.80 -10.61 15.37
CA PRO A 44 -15.38 -10.91 15.49
C PRO A 44 -14.53 -9.65 15.23
N ASP A 45 -13.33 -9.62 15.78
CA ASP A 45 -12.38 -8.54 15.52
C ASP A 45 -12.03 -8.46 14.02
N ASN A 46 -11.77 -7.24 13.57
CA ASN A 46 -11.28 -6.96 12.23
C ASN A 46 -9.81 -7.39 12.12
N ASP A 47 -9.47 -8.03 11.02
CA ASP A 47 -8.10 -8.43 10.67
C ASP A 47 -7.50 -7.36 9.77
N VAL A 48 -6.44 -6.70 10.23
CA VAL A 48 -5.83 -5.53 9.57
C VAL A 48 -4.40 -5.86 9.15
N MET A 49 -4.06 -5.49 7.92
CA MET A 49 -2.71 -5.58 7.37
C MET A 49 -2.24 -4.21 6.91
N GLU A 50 -1.08 -3.81 7.38
CA GLU A 50 -0.38 -2.59 6.96
C GLU A 50 0.93 -3.02 6.28
N ASP A 51 1.02 -2.82 4.97
CA ASP A 51 2.24 -3.07 4.19
C ASP A 51 2.89 -1.74 3.80
N THR A 52 4.19 -1.60 4.04
CA THR A 52 4.96 -0.45 3.55
C THR A 52 5.73 -0.85 2.29
N TYR A 53 5.57 -0.06 1.24
CA TYR A 53 6.24 -0.22 -0.04
C TYR A 53 7.20 0.93 -0.30
N ARG A 54 8.34 0.61 -0.94
CA ARG A 54 9.39 1.57 -1.24
C ARG A 54 9.89 1.40 -2.67
N ALA A 55 10.14 2.52 -3.34
CA ALA A 55 10.86 2.58 -4.61
C ALA A 55 11.95 3.66 -4.54
N ASP A 56 13.17 3.29 -4.92
CA ASP A 56 14.30 4.22 -4.99
C ASP A 56 14.37 4.87 -6.38
N SER A 57 14.95 6.06 -6.46
CA SER A 57 15.24 6.76 -7.72
C SER A 57 16.49 7.62 -7.60
N ASP A 58 16.96 8.16 -8.72
CA ASP A 58 18.08 9.11 -8.75
C ASP A 58 17.82 10.37 -7.93
N HIS A 59 16.55 10.71 -7.69
CA HIS A 59 16.14 11.92 -6.97
C HIS A 59 15.79 11.66 -5.50
N GLY A 60 15.70 10.40 -5.08
CA GLY A 60 15.43 10.03 -3.69
C GLY A 60 14.53 8.81 -3.55
N VAL A 61 13.79 8.75 -2.45
CA VAL A 61 12.98 7.59 -2.08
C VAL A 61 11.51 7.95 -2.11
N PHE A 62 10.71 7.06 -2.70
CA PHE A 62 9.25 7.08 -2.67
C PHE A 62 8.76 5.96 -1.75
N GLU A 63 7.86 6.28 -0.82
CA GLU A 63 7.29 5.31 0.11
C GLU A 63 5.77 5.44 0.20
N TRP A 64 5.10 4.29 0.25
CA TRP A 64 3.66 4.17 0.41
C TRP A 64 3.33 3.22 1.55
N VAL A 65 2.27 3.55 2.29
CA VAL A 65 1.66 2.67 3.28
C VAL A 65 0.31 2.24 2.73
N VAL A 66 0.08 0.94 2.70
CA VAL A 66 -1.19 0.34 2.25
C VAL A 66 -1.81 -0.37 3.43
N ILE A 67 -3.02 0.05 3.78
CA ILE A 67 -3.82 -0.55 4.84
C ILE A 67 -4.94 -1.32 4.18
N ALA A 68 -5.08 -2.58 4.54
CA ALA A 68 -6.19 -3.42 4.14
C ALA A 68 -6.84 -4.05 5.36
N ARG A 69 -8.14 -4.30 5.26
CA ARG A 69 -8.96 -4.79 6.37
C ARG A 69 -9.90 -5.87 5.88
N ARG A 70 -9.97 -6.97 6.61
CA ARG A 70 -11.10 -7.90 6.58
C ARG A 70 -11.92 -7.68 7.82
N THR A 71 -13.16 -7.22 7.66
CA THR A 71 -14.05 -7.09 8.82
C THR A 71 -14.41 -8.47 9.35
N GLY A 72 -14.66 -8.59 10.65
CA GLY A 72 -14.90 -9.88 11.30
C GLY A 72 -16.08 -10.67 10.72
N PHE A 73 -17.05 -10.00 10.10
CA PHE A 73 -18.19 -10.61 9.42
C PHE A 73 -17.97 -10.84 7.91
N ASN A 74 -17.00 -10.16 7.28
CA ASN A 74 -16.74 -10.31 5.86
C ASN A 74 -15.91 -11.55 5.55
N ALA A 75 -16.28 -12.22 4.45
CA ALA A 75 -15.53 -13.35 3.93
C ALA A 75 -14.25 -12.94 3.18
N TYR A 76 -14.13 -11.67 2.80
CA TYR A 76 -13.06 -11.12 1.96
C TYR A 76 -12.44 -9.88 2.60
N ALA A 77 -11.16 -9.65 2.31
CA ALA A 77 -10.47 -8.43 2.69
C ALA A 77 -10.58 -7.37 1.59
N ASP A 78 -10.54 -6.09 1.98
CA ASP A 78 -10.53 -4.95 1.07
C ASP A 78 -9.38 -4.00 1.43
N ILE A 79 -8.93 -3.20 0.44
CA ILE A 79 -7.99 -2.12 0.69
C ILE A 79 -8.77 -0.96 1.31
N ASP A 80 -8.34 -0.54 2.50
CA ASP A 80 -8.94 0.53 3.28
C ASP A 80 -8.30 1.87 2.93
N ASP A 81 -6.96 1.92 2.85
CA ASP A 81 -6.20 3.13 2.52
C ASP A 81 -4.91 2.85 1.73
N VAL A 82 -4.52 3.81 0.89
CA VAL A 82 -3.22 3.86 0.22
C VAL A 82 -2.66 5.27 0.37
N SER A 83 -1.71 5.44 1.28
CA SER A 83 -1.10 6.72 1.60
C SER A 83 0.32 6.83 1.07
N GLN A 84 0.63 7.88 0.31
CA GLN A 84 2.03 8.23 0.02
C GLN A 84 2.63 8.97 1.22
N ILE A 85 3.61 8.35 1.88
CA ILE A 85 4.23 8.90 3.09
C ILE A 85 5.56 9.61 2.81
N LYS A 86 6.18 9.33 1.66
CA LYS A 86 7.45 9.95 1.27
C LYS A 86 7.51 10.15 -0.23
N VAL A 87 7.89 11.35 -0.62
CA VAL A 87 8.22 11.74 -1.99
C VAL A 87 9.44 12.67 -1.93
N PRO A 88 10.41 12.56 -2.83
CA PRO A 88 11.52 13.51 -2.85
C PRO A 88 11.05 14.93 -3.14
N GLU A 89 11.75 15.93 -2.61
CA GLU A 89 11.40 17.33 -2.83
C GLU A 89 11.41 17.67 -4.33
N LYS A 90 10.44 18.49 -4.75
CA LYS A 90 10.26 18.94 -6.14
C LYS A 90 9.97 17.81 -7.14
N CYS A 91 9.68 16.61 -6.64
CA CYS A 91 9.17 15.52 -7.45
C CYS A 91 7.68 15.29 -7.13
N GLU A 92 6.92 14.85 -8.13
CA GLU A 92 5.50 14.51 -8.02
C GLU A 92 5.24 13.19 -8.72
N VAL A 93 4.49 12.30 -8.07
CA VAL A 93 4.09 11.03 -8.69
C VAL A 93 2.97 11.29 -9.69
N SER A 94 3.19 10.90 -10.95
CA SER A 94 2.22 11.11 -12.02
C SER A 94 1.04 10.15 -11.92
N MET A 95 1.31 8.91 -11.52
CA MET A 95 0.30 7.89 -11.29
C MET A 95 0.71 7.04 -10.09
N PRO A 96 -0.10 6.99 -9.01
CA PRO A 96 0.23 6.17 -7.85
C PRO A 96 0.22 4.67 -8.19
N PRO A 97 1.00 3.85 -7.47
CA PRO A 97 1.00 2.41 -7.69
C PRO A 97 -0.36 1.81 -7.34
N ALA A 98 -0.78 0.83 -8.15
CA ALA A 98 -2.02 0.10 -7.93
C ALA A 98 -1.79 -1.10 -7.01
N PHE A 99 -2.78 -1.38 -6.16
CA PHE A 99 -2.79 -2.50 -5.23
C PHE A 99 -4.12 -3.25 -5.31
N SER A 100 -4.07 -4.55 -5.01
CA SER A 100 -5.25 -5.41 -4.93
C SER A 100 -5.12 -6.42 -3.78
N ILE A 101 -6.22 -7.09 -3.45
CA ILE A 101 -6.24 -8.20 -2.49
C ILE A 101 -6.15 -9.52 -3.25
N ARG A 102 -5.25 -10.40 -2.80
CA ARG A 102 -5.18 -11.79 -3.23
C ARG A 102 -5.65 -12.71 -2.12
N GLU A 103 -6.77 -13.39 -2.35
CA GLU A 103 -7.28 -14.46 -1.48
C GLU A 103 -6.54 -15.79 -1.77
N SER A 104 -6.33 -16.62 -0.74
CA SER A 104 -5.64 -17.93 -0.80
C SER A 104 -6.31 -18.98 0.08
#